data_AF-A0A5Q2VW86-F1
#
_entry.id   AF-A0A5Q2VW86-F1
#
_cell.length_a   1.000
_cell.length_b   1.000
_cell.length_c   1.000
_cell.angle_alpha   90.00
_cell.angle_beta   90.00
_cell.angle_gamma   90.00
#
_symmetry.space_group_name_H-M   'P 1'
#
loop_
_entity.id
_entity.type
_entity.pdbx_description
1 polymer ?
#
loop_
_entity_poly.entity_id
_entity_poly.type
_entity_poly.pdbx_seq_one_letter_code
_entity_poly.pdbx_strand_id
1 'polypeptide(L)'
;MAVTSSRSWLAPFVVLTLVTAVDVIRAAWADAIFFAVAIVLAAVQTRSPRRPRHALAGRAPIAAIVGTALAALLVLTFTPRHGLGAGVVVCLLGAATVTVAVLGGWPRGPSGLNEPAPAVDHRRGDERGDPGLRRAGRAWGAIIVLAGLWELTAYLTWRWGVLADGIMPSISDVLDPILDTFAGKAAFAAIWLAGGAGLLIRAWRTGEDRCA
;
A
#
# COMPACT_ATOMS: atom_id res chain seq x y z
N MET A 1 14.23 30.76 7.15
CA MET A 1 12.81 30.44 7.42
C MET A 1 12.63 28.93 7.38
N ALA A 2 12.61 28.29 8.55
CA ALA A 2 12.35 26.86 8.70
C ALA A 2 10.87 26.67 9.05
N VAL A 3 10.02 26.59 8.03
CA VAL A 3 8.58 26.39 8.20
C VAL A 3 8.26 24.91 7.93
N THR A 4 7.82 24.24 9.00
CA THR A 4 6.97 23.03 9.05
C THR A 4 7.49 21.71 8.46
N SER A 5 8.34 20.99 9.22
CA SER A 5 8.54 19.52 9.06
C SER A 5 7.48 18.70 9.81
N SER A 6 6.79 19.29 10.80
CA SER A 6 5.95 18.57 11.78
C SER A 6 4.58 18.11 11.31
N ARG A 7 4.13 18.43 10.09
CA ARG A 7 2.79 18.06 9.58
C ARG A 7 2.77 16.93 8.56
N SER A 8 3.93 16.49 8.09
CA SER A 8 4.01 15.45 7.04
C SER A 8 3.40 14.10 7.46
N TRP A 9 3.40 13.79 8.76
CA TRP A 9 2.80 12.56 9.29
C TRP A 9 1.27 12.55 9.30
N LEU A 10 0.62 13.72 9.22
CA LEU A 10 -0.84 13.83 9.19
C LEU A 10 -1.42 13.55 7.79
N ALA A 11 -0.64 13.76 6.74
CA ALA A 11 -1.09 13.58 5.36
C ALA A 11 -1.75 12.21 5.09
N PRO A 12 -1.16 11.05 5.47
CA PRO A 12 -1.81 9.75 5.24
C PRO A 12 -3.12 9.61 6.02
N PHE A 13 -3.22 10.13 7.25
CA PHE A 13 -4.45 10.11 8.02
C PHE A 13 -5.55 10.92 7.35
N VAL A 14 -5.21 12.10 6.83
CA VAL A 14 -6.15 12.94 6.09
C VAL A 14 -6.65 12.21 4.85
N VAL A 15 -5.75 11.63 4.05
CA VAL A 15 -6.13 10.87 2.84
C VAL A 15 -7.05 9.69 3.19
N LEU A 16 -6.66 8.85 4.15
CA LEU A 16 -7.47 7.70 4.57
C LEU A 16 -8.84 8.13 5.11
N THR A 17 -8.90 9.22 5.88
CA THR A 17 -10.17 9.76 6.41
C THR A 17 -11.07 10.25 5.29
N LEU A 18 -10.52 10.96 4.31
CA LEU A 18 -11.27 11.43 3.15
C LEU A 18 -11.82 10.25 2.33
N VAL A 19 -10.99 9.23 2.06
CA VAL A 19 -11.42 8.02 1.34
C VAL A 19 -12.55 7.31 2.11
N THR A 20 -12.36 7.06 3.40
CA THR A 20 -13.38 6.43 4.25
C THR A 20 -14.70 7.21 4.23
N ALA A 21 -14.64 8.55 4.31
CA ALA A 21 -15.83 9.39 4.27
C ALA A 21 -16.56 9.30 2.91
N VAL A 22 -15.81 9.30 1.80
CA VAL A 22 -16.36 9.12 0.45
C VAL A 22 -17.04 7.75 0.32
N ASP A 23 -16.42 6.69 0.82
CA ASP A 23 -16.99 5.33 0.74
C ASP A 23 -18.28 5.21 1.55
N VAL A 24 -18.38 5.86 2.71
CA VAL A 24 -19.62 5.95 3.48
C VAL A 24 -20.72 6.68 2.69
N ILE A 25 -20.39 7.80 2.03
CA ILE A 25 -21.36 8.56 1.21
C ILE A 25 -21.87 7.73 0.02
N ARG A 26 -21.02 6.86 -0.53
CA ARG A 26 -21.35 5.93 -1.62
C ARG A 26 -22.07 4.66 -1.15
N ALA A 27 -22.28 4.50 0.17
CA ALA A 27 -22.76 3.26 0.78
C ALA A 27 -21.90 2.01 0.46
N ALA A 28 -20.61 2.21 0.21
CA ALA A 28 -19.62 1.15 0.02
C ALA A 28 -19.09 0.66 1.38
N TRP A 29 -19.96 0.03 2.17
CA TRP A 29 -19.69 -0.29 3.58
C TRP A 29 -18.46 -1.17 3.79
N ALA A 30 -18.21 -2.12 2.89
CA ALA A 30 -17.04 -3.01 2.98
C ALA A 30 -15.72 -2.21 2.91
N ASP A 31 -15.63 -1.29 1.95
CA ASP A 31 -14.44 -0.45 1.73
C ASP A 31 -14.26 0.54 2.88
N ALA A 32 -15.36 1.18 3.31
CA ALA A 32 -15.36 2.09 4.45
C ALA A 32 -14.84 1.41 5.73
N ILE A 33 -15.28 0.17 6.02
CA ILE A 33 -14.78 -0.60 7.17
C ILE A 33 -13.30 -0.90 7.01
N PHE A 34 -12.86 -1.31 5.82
CA PHE A 34 -11.46 -1.62 5.55
C PHE A 34 -10.55 -0.41 5.80
N PHE A 35 -10.91 0.77 5.26
CA PHE A 35 -10.14 1.99 5.47
C PHE A 35 -10.22 2.51 6.91
N ALA A 36 -11.37 2.37 7.59
CA ALA A 36 -11.48 2.70 9.01
C ALA A 36 -10.53 1.84 9.87
N VAL A 37 -10.45 0.53 9.60
CA VAL A 37 -9.49 -0.37 10.28
C VAL A 37 -8.06 0.06 9.97
N ALA A 38 -7.75 0.41 8.72
CA ALA A 38 -6.42 0.90 8.35
C ALA A 38 -6.03 2.19 9.11
N ILE A 39 -6.96 3.14 9.29
CA ILE A 39 -6.75 4.35 10.10
C ILE A 39 -6.43 3.98 11.55
N VAL A 40 -7.20 3.06 12.15
CA VAL A 40 -6.99 2.61 13.54
C VAL A 40 -5.62 1.95 13.67
N LEU A 41 -5.26 1.03 12.78
CA LEU A 41 -3.96 0.36 12.79
C LEU A 41 -2.81 1.36 12.65
N ALA A 42 -2.92 2.31 11.72
CA ALA A 42 -1.94 3.38 11.56
C ALA A 42 -1.83 4.25 12.83
N ALA A 43 -2.94 4.57 13.49
CA ALA A 43 -2.96 5.35 14.72
C ALA A 43 -2.37 4.58 15.91
N VAL A 44 -2.62 3.27 16.01
CA VAL A 44 -2.01 2.40 17.01
C VAL A 44 -0.50 2.32 16.80
N GLN A 45 -0.07 2.16 15.55
CA GLN A 45 1.35 2.07 15.20
C GLN A 45 2.11 3.39 15.48
N THR A 46 1.49 4.55 15.28
CA THR A 46 2.11 5.84 15.64
C THR A 46 2.19 6.05 17.16
N ARG A 47 1.25 5.49 17.95
CA ARG A 47 1.22 5.60 19.41
C ARG A 47 2.07 4.56 20.15
N SER A 48 2.28 3.39 19.57
CA SER A 48 3.11 2.32 20.13
C SER A 48 4.42 2.14 19.35
N PRO A 49 5.45 2.98 19.62
CA PRO A 49 6.76 2.85 18.95
C PRO A 49 7.56 1.63 19.38
N ARG A 50 7.05 0.80 20.30
CA ARG A 50 7.69 -0.45 20.73
C ARG A 50 7.56 -1.47 19.61
N ARG A 51 8.52 -1.47 18.67
CA ARG A 51 8.65 -2.56 17.70
C ARG A 51 8.83 -3.88 18.46
N PRO A 52 8.19 -4.98 18.00
CA PRO A 52 8.44 -6.30 18.56
C PRO A 52 9.95 -6.59 18.56
N ARG A 53 10.46 -7.12 19.67
CA ARG A 53 11.87 -7.60 19.75
C ARG A 53 12.14 -8.77 18.80
N HIS A 54 11.09 -9.45 18.35
CA HIS A 54 11.13 -10.56 17.41
C HIS A 54 11.00 -10.06 15.99
N ALA A 55 12.06 -9.44 15.51
CA ALA A 55 12.13 -9.06 14.13
C ALA A 55 12.71 -10.27 13.34
N LEU A 56 12.08 -10.62 12.21
CA LEU A 56 12.35 -11.84 11.43
C LEU A 56 13.78 -11.84 10.88
N ALA A 57 14.75 -12.45 11.56
CA ALA A 57 16.15 -12.40 11.14
C ALA A 57 16.36 -13.14 9.80
N GLY A 58 17.02 -12.50 8.82
CA GLY A 58 17.43 -13.18 7.58
C GLY A 58 17.61 -12.27 6.36
N ARG A 59 18.28 -12.81 5.32
CA ARG A 59 18.28 -12.19 3.98
C ARG A 59 16.85 -12.18 3.46
N ALA A 60 16.42 -11.08 2.82
CA ALA A 60 15.12 -11.10 2.16
C ALA A 60 15.15 -12.22 1.14
N PRO A 61 14.19 -13.15 1.21
CA PRO A 61 14.14 -14.22 0.23
C PRO A 61 13.60 -13.59 -1.07
N ILE A 62 14.45 -12.93 -1.86
CA ILE A 62 14.06 -12.36 -3.17
C ILE A 62 13.34 -13.43 -3.97
N ALA A 63 13.85 -14.67 -3.95
CA ALA A 63 13.20 -15.82 -4.57
C ALA A 63 11.79 -16.09 -4.02
N ALA A 64 11.54 -15.92 -2.72
CA ALA A 64 10.19 -16.07 -2.17
C ALA A 64 9.31 -14.86 -2.47
N ILE A 65 9.82 -13.63 -2.49
CA ILE A 65 9.05 -12.44 -2.92
C ILE A 65 8.61 -12.60 -4.38
N VAL A 66 9.58 -12.91 -5.26
CA VAL A 66 9.33 -13.14 -6.68
C VAL A 66 8.43 -14.37 -6.87
N GLY A 67 8.69 -15.47 -6.16
CA GLY A 67 7.89 -16.68 -6.23
C GLY A 67 6.44 -16.46 -5.77
N THR A 68 6.25 -15.71 -4.68
CA THR A 68 4.91 -15.34 -4.19
C THR A 68 4.20 -14.41 -5.17
N ALA A 69 4.92 -13.45 -5.76
CA ALA A 69 4.38 -12.57 -6.79
C ALA A 69 3.97 -13.35 -8.04
N LEU A 70 4.79 -14.30 -8.52
CA LEU A 70 4.45 -15.14 -9.67
C LEU A 70 3.27 -16.08 -9.36
N ALA A 71 3.23 -16.67 -8.17
CA ALA A 71 2.11 -17.50 -7.74
C ALA A 71 0.81 -16.68 -7.66
N ALA A 72 0.85 -15.49 -7.05
CA ALA A 72 -0.27 -14.57 -7.00
C ALA A 72 -0.72 -14.14 -8.41
N LEU A 73 0.23 -13.86 -9.31
CA LEU A 73 -0.06 -13.50 -10.70
C LEU A 73 -0.86 -14.60 -11.39
N LEU A 74 -0.40 -15.85 -11.29
CA LEU A 74 -1.10 -17.00 -11.86
C LEU A 74 -2.50 -17.12 -11.28
N VAL A 75 -2.63 -17.15 -9.95
CA VAL A 75 -3.94 -17.31 -9.30
C VAL A 75 -4.89 -16.17 -9.69
N LEU A 76 -4.43 -14.92 -9.63
CA LEU A 76 -5.25 -13.77 -9.99
C LEU A 76 -5.66 -13.81 -11.47
N THR A 77 -4.77 -14.24 -12.38
CA THR A 77 -5.08 -14.32 -13.81
C THR A 77 -6.15 -15.36 -14.12
N PHE A 78 -6.12 -16.53 -13.47
CA PHE A 78 -7.08 -17.61 -13.72
C PHE A 78 -8.38 -17.54 -12.89
N THR A 79 -8.39 -16.82 -11.77
CA THR A 79 -9.58 -16.75 -10.88
C THR A 79 -10.53 -15.63 -11.32
N PRO A 80 -11.86 -15.81 -11.39
CA PRO A 80 -12.79 -14.72 -11.71
C PRO A 80 -12.51 -13.47 -10.87
N ARG A 81 -12.47 -12.28 -11.50
CA ARG A 81 -12.06 -11.02 -10.84
C ARG A 81 -12.92 -10.68 -9.63
N HIS A 82 -14.23 -10.94 -9.74
CA HIS A 82 -15.24 -10.73 -8.71
C HIS A 82 -15.48 -11.99 -7.86
N GLY A 83 -14.62 -13.00 -8.00
CA GLY A 83 -14.70 -14.23 -7.24
C GLY A 83 -14.04 -14.11 -5.88
N LEU A 84 -14.55 -14.87 -4.90
CA LEU A 84 -13.99 -14.93 -3.55
C LEU A 84 -12.49 -15.27 -3.53
N GLY A 85 -12.04 -16.11 -4.47
CA GLY A 85 -10.62 -16.50 -4.56
C GLY A 85 -9.68 -15.32 -4.82
N ALA A 86 -10.06 -14.37 -5.69
CA ALA A 86 -9.25 -13.19 -5.95
C ALA A 86 -9.18 -12.29 -4.71
N GLY A 87 -10.33 -12.08 -4.04
CA GLY A 87 -10.41 -11.35 -2.78
C GLY A 87 -9.51 -11.95 -1.69
N VAL A 88 -9.57 -13.27 -1.48
CA VAL A 88 -8.74 -13.99 -0.50
C VAL A 88 -7.25 -13.77 -0.77
N VAL A 89 -6.81 -13.90 -2.02
CA VAL A 89 -5.39 -13.69 -2.39
C VAL A 89 -4.94 -12.27 -2.09
N VAL A 90 -5.74 -11.27 -2.47
CA VAL A 90 -5.43 -9.86 -2.18
C VAL A 90 -5.38 -9.61 -0.68
N CYS A 91 -6.32 -10.15 0.09
CA CYS A 91 -6.32 -10.06 1.55
C CYS A 91 -5.10 -10.72 2.17
N LEU A 92 -4.67 -11.89 1.69
CA LEU A 92 -3.47 -12.57 2.18
C LEU A 92 -2.19 -11.79 1.86
N LEU A 93 -2.08 -11.21 0.67
CA LEU A 93 -0.96 -10.34 0.30
C LEU A 93 -0.94 -9.06 1.16
N GLY A 94 -2.11 -8.45 1.37
CA GLY A 94 -2.29 -7.31 2.27
C GLY A 94 -1.89 -7.65 3.70
N ALA A 95 -2.39 -8.76 4.24
CA ALA A 95 -2.05 -9.22 5.59
C ALA A 95 -0.55 -9.49 5.72
N ALA A 96 0.06 -10.20 4.76
CA ALA A 96 1.48 -10.49 4.77
C ALA A 96 2.32 -9.20 4.75
N THR A 97 1.99 -8.24 3.88
CA THR A 97 2.71 -6.94 3.83
C THR A 97 2.54 -6.13 5.10
N VAL A 98 1.34 -6.10 5.69
CA VAL A 98 1.08 -5.43 6.98
C VAL A 98 1.84 -6.13 8.11
N THR A 99 1.81 -7.46 8.18
CA THR A 99 2.56 -8.22 9.18
C THR A 99 4.05 -7.91 9.10
N VAL A 100 4.61 -7.87 7.90
CA VAL A 100 6.01 -7.48 7.68
C VAL A 100 6.28 -6.04 8.15
N ALA A 101 5.38 -5.10 7.81
CA ALA A 101 5.53 -3.70 8.20
C ALA A 101 5.41 -3.49 9.72
N VAL A 102 4.46 -4.16 10.37
CA VAL A 102 4.16 -4.03 11.81
C VAL A 102 5.19 -4.76 12.67
N LEU A 103 5.63 -5.96 12.26
CA LEU A 103 6.66 -6.71 12.96
C LEU A 103 8.08 -6.10 12.81
N GLY A 104 8.18 -4.93 12.17
CA GLY A 104 9.40 -4.13 12.15
C GLY A 104 10.33 -4.42 10.98
N GLY A 105 9.85 -5.11 9.94
CA GLY A 105 10.65 -5.63 8.84
C GLY A 105 11.53 -6.81 9.26
N TRP A 106 12.23 -7.39 8.30
CA TRP A 106 13.27 -8.40 8.53
C TRP A 106 14.57 -7.73 9.03
N PRO A 107 15.12 -8.08 10.20
CA PRO A 107 16.47 -7.72 10.60
C PRO A 107 17.55 -8.41 9.79
N ARG A 108 18.58 -7.60 9.57
CA ARG A 108 20.01 -7.91 9.51
C ARG A 108 20.35 -9.40 9.60
N GLY A 109 21.00 -9.90 8.55
CA GLY A 109 21.82 -11.09 8.70
C GLY A 109 22.85 -10.90 9.82
N PRO A 110 23.29 -11.98 10.47
CA PRO A 110 24.19 -11.92 11.62
C PRO A 110 25.57 -11.41 11.20
N SER A 111 25.81 -10.11 11.32
CA SER A 111 27.16 -9.56 11.35
C SER A 111 27.59 -9.45 12.82
N GLY A 112 28.39 -10.41 13.27
CA GLY A 112 29.20 -10.30 14.48
C GLY A 112 28.46 -10.48 15.81
N LEU A 113 28.71 -11.61 16.45
CA LEU A 113 28.44 -11.81 17.87
C LEU A 113 29.19 -10.74 18.69
N ASN A 114 28.50 -10.11 19.65
CA ASN A 114 29.02 -9.38 20.83
C ASN A 114 29.09 -7.84 20.86
N GLU A 115 28.57 -7.07 19.90
CA GLU A 115 28.39 -5.63 20.15
C GLU A 115 26.97 -5.31 20.66
N PRO A 116 26.82 -4.71 21.86
CA PRO A 116 25.57 -4.11 22.27
C PRO A 116 25.24 -3.01 21.26
N ALA A 117 24.25 -3.27 20.40
CA ALA A 117 23.80 -2.32 19.41
C ALA A 117 23.52 -0.97 20.11
N PRO A 118 24.22 0.13 19.74
CA PRO A 118 23.92 1.43 20.31
C PRO A 118 22.46 1.74 20.05
N ALA A 119 21.76 2.23 21.08
CA ALA A 119 20.39 2.67 20.97
C ALA A 119 20.32 3.83 19.96
N VAL A 120 20.12 3.49 18.68
CA VAL A 120 19.93 4.47 17.62
C VAL A 120 18.62 5.19 17.94
N ASP A 121 18.77 6.40 18.45
CA ASP A 121 17.68 7.33 18.73
C ASP A 121 17.03 7.75 17.40
N HIS A 122 16.09 6.93 16.92
CA HIS A 122 15.38 7.13 15.66
C HIS A 122 14.50 8.39 15.64
N ARG A 123 14.37 9.13 16.76
CA ARG A 123 13.74 10.45 16.75
C ARG A 123 14.48 11.50 15.90
N ARG A 124 15.74 11.26 15.54
CA ARG A 124 16.52 12.17 14.68
C ARG A 124 16.95 11.57 13.32
N GLY A 125 16.64 10.30 13.04
CA GLY A 125 17.19 9.57 11.89
C GLY A 125 16.35 9.54 10.61
N ASP A 126 15.07 9.96 10.65
CA ASP A 126 14.10 9.69 9.56
C ASP A 126 14.02 10.76 8.46
N GLU A 127 14.80 11.83 8.54
CA GLU A 127 14.78 12.88 7.50
C GLU A 127 15.50 12.47 6.19
N ARG A 128 16.26 11.37 6.20
CA ARG A 128 16.93 10.80 5.01
C ARG A 128 16.32 9.46 4.58
N GLY A 129 14.99 9.37 4.57
CA GLY A 129 14.30 8.30 3.83
C GLY A 129 14.71 8.34 2.36
N ASP A 130 14.86 7.17 1.72
CA ASP A 130 15.21 7.07 0.29
C ASP A 130 14.29 8.02 -0.51
N PRO A 131 14.84 9.02 -1.23
CA PRO A 131 14.03 9.94 -2.01
C PRO A 131 13.13 9.20 -3.01
N GLY A 132 13.52 8.00 -3.46
CA GLY A 132 12.69 7.13 -4.30
C GLY A 132 11.43 6.64 -3.59
N LEU A 133 11.55 6.11 -2.36
CA LEU A 133 10.38 5.67 -1.57
C LEU A 133 9.45 6.84 -1.25
N ARG A 134 10.01 8.02 -0.94
CA ARG A 134 9.21 9.24 -0.72
C ARG A 134 8.46 9.67 -1.97
N ARG A 135 9.09 9.60 -3.15
CA ARG A 135 8.46 9.89 -4.44
C ARG A 135 7.37 8.87 -4.77
N ALA A 136 7.65 7.58 -4.55
CA ALA A 136 6.67 6.52 -4.75
C ALA A 136 5.44 6.73 -3.86
N GLY A 137 5.63 7.02 -2.56
CA GLY A 137 4.53 7.31 -1.64
C GLY A 137 3.68 8.51 -2.07
N ARG A 138 4.32 9.59 -2.57
CA ARG A 138 3.59 10.74 -3.13
C ARG A 138 2.84 10.40 -4.41
N ALA A 139 3.45 9.63 -5.31
CA ALA A 139 2.81 9.21 -6.56
C ALA A 139 1.57 8.34 -6.26
N TRP A 140 1.70 7.36 -5.37
CA TRP A 140 0.57 6.54 -4.92
C TRP A 140 -0.51 7.36 -4.22
N GLY A 141 -0.13 8.27 -3.32
CA GLY A 141 -1.09 9.18 -2.68
C GLY A 141 -1.85 10.04 -3.69
N ALA A 142 -1.17 10.57 -4.69
CA ALA A 142 -1.80 11.35 -5.76
C ALA A 142 -2.75 10.48 -6.60
N ILE A 143 -2.34 9.27 -6.99
CA ILE A 143 -3.18 8.33 -7.74
C ILE A 143 -4.46 8.02 -6.95
N ILE A 144 -4.36 7.71 -5.66
CA ILE A 144 -5.52 7.40 -4.81
C ILE A 144 -6.47 8.60 -4.70
N VAL A 145 -5.93 9.81 -4.48
CA VAL A 145 -6.76 11.02 -4.40
C VAL A 145 -7.46 11.31 -5.72
N LEU A 146 -6.74 11.22 -6.85
CA LEU A 146 -7.33 11.44 -8.17
C LEU A 146 -8.39 10.39 -8.50
N ALA A 147 -8.12 9.12 -8.19
CA ALA A 147 -9.08 8.04 -8.39
C ALA A 147 -10.33 8.24 -7.52
N GLY A 148 -10.16 8.59 -6.24
CA GLY A 148 -11.26 8.89 -5.33
C GLY A 148 -12.09 10.10 -5.78
N LEU A 149 -11.45 11.16 -6.28
CA LEU A 149 -12.14 12.32 -6.84
C LEU A 149 -12.94 11.95 -8.10
N TRP A 150 -12.36 11.17 -9.00
CA TRP A 150 -13.06 10.68 -10.19
C TRP A 150 -14.30 9.87 -9.82
N GLU A 151 -14.13 8.88 -8.94
CA GLU A 151 -15.23 8.04 -8.45
C GLU A 151 -16.32 8.84 -7.73
N LEU A 152 -15.92 9.81 -6.91
CA LEU A 152 -16.86 10.72 -6.27
C LEU A 152 -17.64 11.49 -7.32
N THR A 153 -16.98 12.11 -8.30
CA THR A 153 -17.64 12.85 -9.39
C THR A 153 -18.60 11.95 -10.18
N ALA A 154 -18.17 10.74 -10.57
CA ALA A 154 -19.05 9.77 -11.24
C ALA A 154 -20.29 9.45 -10.40
N TYR A 155 -20.13 9.23 -9.09
CA TYR A 155 -21.25 9.00 -8.18
C TYR A 155 -22.18 10.21 -8.04
N LEU A 156 -21.65 11.42 -7.84
CA LEU A 156 -22.47 12.64 -7.68
C LEU A 156 -23.28 12.92 -8.95
N THR A 157 -22.66 12.72 -10.12
CA THR A 157 -23.32 12.94 -11.41
C THR A 157 -24.43 11.92 -11.66
N TRP A 158 -24.20 10.65 -11.32
CA TRP A 158 -25.24 9.62 -11.36
C TRP A 158 -26.38 9.89 -10.36
N ARG A 159 -26.06 10.26 -9.12
CA ARG A 159 -27.04 10.43 -8.03
C ARG A 159 -27.93 11.66 -8.20
N TRP A 160 -27.37 12.77 -8.68
CA TRP A 160 -28.08 14.06 -8.77
C TRP A 160 -28.34 14.55 -10.19
N GLY A 161 -27.94 13.80 -11.23
CA GLY A 161 -28.20 14.17 -12.62
C GLY A 161 -27.58 15.51 -13.01
N VAL A 162 -26.39 15.82 -12.48
CA VAL A 162 -25.75 17.15 -12.63
C VAL A 162 -25.30 17.42 -14.08
N LEU A 163 -25.07 16.37 -14.88
CA LEU A 163 -24.79 16.51 -16.30
C LEU A 163 -26.11 16.40 -17.08
N ALA A 164 -26.43 17.44 -17.84
CA ALA A 164 -27.66 17.56 -18.61
C ALA A 164 -27.91 16.40 -19.59
N ASP A 165 -26.84 15.77 -20.11
CA ASP A 165 -26.93 14.81 -21.21
C ASP A 165 -26.04 13.55 -21.08
N GLY A 166 -25.46 13.26 -19.90
CA GLY A 166 -24.56 12.10 -19.80
C GLY A 166 -24.19 11.64 -18.39
N ILE A 167 -23.99 10.33 -18.24
CA ILE A 167 -23.45 9.71 -17.02
C ILE A 167 -21.93 9.69 -17.16
N MET A 168 -21.21 10.31 -16.22
CA MET A 168 -19.75 10.19 -16.18
C MET A 168 -19.39 8.76 -15.76
N PRO A 169 -18.63 8.00 -16.58
CA PRO A 169 -18.31 6.61 -16.28
C PRO A 169 -17.41 6.52 -15.04
N SER A 170 -17.66 5.51 -14.21
CA SER A 170 -16.75 5.16 -13.12
C SER A 170 -15.41 4.65 -13.68
N ILE A 171 -14.36 4.63 -12.85
CA ILE A 171 -13.09 4.03 -13.24
C ILE A 171 -13.29 2.54 -13.53
N SER A 172 -14.16 1.87 -12.75
CA SER A 172 -14.55 0.49 -13.03
C SER A 172 -15.16 0.35 -14.42
N ASP A 173 -16.07 1.23 -14.85
CA ASP A 173 -16.69 1.12 -16.18
C ASP A 173 -15.65 1.24 -17.30
N VAL A 174 -14.61 2.06 -17.10
CA VAL A 174 -13.53 2.25 -18.06
C VAL A 174 -12.56 1.08 -18.06
N LEU A 175 -12.20 0.56 -16.88
CA LEU A 175 -11.23 -0.53 -16.75
C LEU A 175 -11.86 -1.90 -17.02
N ASP A 176 -13.15 -2.07 -16.80
CA ASP A 176 -13.81 -3.37 -16.84
C ASP A 176 -13.65 -4.09 -18.17
N PRO A 177 -13.87 -3.45 -19.34
CA PRO A 177 -13.67 -4.09 -20.64
C PRO A 177 -12.23 -4.58 -20.85
N ILE A 178 -11.25 -3.86 -20.27
CA ILE A 178 -9.84 -4.23 -20.36
C ILE A 178 -9.57 -5.43 -19.46
N LEU A 179 -10.05 -5.38 -18.21
CA LEU A 179 -9.83 -6.39 -17.19
C LEU A 179 -10.67 -7.67 -17.39
N ASP A 180 -11.72 -7.61 -18.20
CA ASP A 180 -12.52 -8.79 -18.60
C ASP A 180 -11.79 -9.65 -19.64
N THR A 181 -10.79 -9.12 -20.31
CA THR A 181 -9.91 -9.92 -21.17
C THR A 181 -8.83 -10.60 -20.34
N PHE A 182 -8.50 -11.86 -20.68
CA PHE A 182 -7.41 -12.60 -20.05
C PHE A 182 -6.09 -11.82 -20.13
N ALA A 183 -5.79 -11.23 -21.28
CA ALA A 183 -4.57 -10.47 -21.51
C ALA A 183 -4.51 -9.18 -20.67
N GLY A 184 -5.59 -8.39 -20.64
CA GLY A 184 -5.63 -7.15 -19.86
C GLY A 184 -5.52 -7.41 -18.36
N LYS A 185 -6.18 -8.46 -17.89
CA LYS A 185 -6.08 -8.91 -16.50
C LYS A 185 -4.67 -9.37 -16.11
N ALA A 186 -4.04 -10.20 -16.95
CA ALA A 186 -2.67 -10.66 -16.73
C ALA A 186 -1.69 -9.48 -16.71
N ALA A 187 -1.81 -8.56 -17.67
CA ALA A 187 -0.97 -7.36 -17.74
C ALA A 187 -1.14 -6.47 -16.51
N PHE A 188 -2.38 -6.21 -16.09
CA PHE A 188 -2.68 -5.42 -14.91
C PHE A 188 -2.10 -6.04 -13.63
N ALA A 189 -2.36 -7.33 -13.40
CA ALA A 189 -1.83 -8.05 -12.25
C ALA A 189 -0.29 -8.06 -12.25
N ALA A 190 0.34 -8.25 -13.41
CA ALA A 190 1.79 -8.24 -13.53
C ALA A 190 2.39 -6.88 -13.19
N ILE A 191 1.82 -5.78 -13.70
CA ILE A 191 2.25 -4.41 -13.39
C ILE A 191 2.10 -4.12 -11.89
N TRP A 192 0.94 -4.47 -11.31
CA TRP A 192 0.66 -4.24 -9.89
C TRP A 192 1.64 -5.01 -8.98
N LEU A 193 1.82 -6.32 -9.25
CA LEU A 193 2.73 -7.16 -8.47
C LEU A 193 4.20 -6.79 -8.67
N ALA A 194 4.61 -6.44 -9.90
CA ALA A 194 5.97 -5.96 -10.17
C ALA A 194 6.24 -4.63 -9.45
N GLY A 195 5.27 -3.72 -9.41
CA GLY A 195 5.36 -2.47 -8.65
C GLY A 195 5.52 -2.74 -7.14
N GLY A 196 4.68 -3.60 -6.57
CA GLY A 196 4.76 -3.98 -5.16
C GLY A 196 6.07 -4.69 -4.80
N ALA A 197 6.45 -5.72 -5.56
CA ALA A 197 7.69 -6.45 -5.37
C ALA A 197 8.93 -5.56 -5.56
N GLY A 198 8.91 -4.68 -6.56
CA GLY A 198 9.99 -3.72 -6.82
C GLY A 198 10.19 -2.76 -5.66
N LEU A 199 9.10 -2.25 -5.06
CA LEU A 199 9.18 -1.41 -3.86
C LEU A 199 9.72 -2.18 -2.65
N LEU A 200 9.28 -3.43 -2.44
CA LEU A 200 9.79 -4.30 -1.37
C LEU A 200 11.29 -4.59 -1.53
N ILE A 201 11.73 -4.96 -2.73
CA ILE A 201 13.14 -5.25 -3.03
C ILE A 201 13.99 -3.99 -2.91
N ARG A 202 13.50 -2.84 -3.37
CA ARG A 202 14.22 -1.57 -3.25
C ARG A 202 14.39 -1.15 -1.80
N ALA A 203 13.29 -1.20 -1.02
CA ALA A 203 13.33 -0.91 0.40
C ALA A 203 14.33 -1.82 1.14
N TRP A 204 14.54 -3.04 0.65
CA TRP A 204 15.54 -3.96 1.18
C TRP A 204 16.98 -3.58 0.81
N ARG A 205 17.29 -3.32 -0.48
CA ARG A 205 18.65 -2.98 -0.93
C ARG A 205 19.23 -1.73 -0.28
N THR A 206 18.42 -0.69 -0.10
CA THR A 206 18.88 0.55 0.57
C THR A 206 19.28 0.33 2.04
N GLY A 207 18.87 -0.80 2.64
CA GLY A 207 19.35 -1.23 3.95
C GLY A 207 20.75 -1.82 3.94
N GLU A 208 21.17 -2.47 2.84
CA GLU A 208 22.48 -3.13 2.72
C GLU A 208 23.61 -2.10 2.55
N ASP A 209 23.42 -1.09 1.70
CA ASP A 209 24.45 -0.08 1.37
C ASP A 209 24.84 0.84 2.54
N ARG A 210 24.03 0.91 3.61
CA ARG A 210 24.32 1.75 4.78
C ARG A 210 25.24 1.07 5.81
N CYS A 211 25.58 -0.21 5.59
CA CYS A 211 26.42 -1.00 6.48
C CYS A 211 27.76 -1.40 5.88
N ALA A 212 27.99 -1.08 4.59
CA ALA A 212 29.29 -1.16 3.94
C ALA A 212 30.03 0.17 4.09
#